data_AF-A0A061S0W4-F1
#
_entry.id   AF-A0A061S0W4-F1
#
_cell.length_a   1.000
_cell.length_b   1.000
_cell.length_c   1.000
_cell.angle_alpha   90.00
_cell.angle_beta   90.00
_cell.angle_gamma   90.00
#
_symmetry.space_group_name_H-M   'P 1'
#
loop_
_entity.id
_entity.type
_entity.pdbx_description
1 polymer ?
#
loop_
_entity_poly.entity_id
_entity_poly.type
_entity_poly.pdbx_seq_one_letter_code
_entity_poly.pdbx_strand_id
1 'polypeptide(L)'
;MGCEDVVQVLKEQGNTEYKKQNFLKAAALYSRAIKEDPNNAVLFSNRAEALLQLKKVTKALQDAEECIKLKPDWEKGYFRKGSVLESMERYAEALEAYEHAASLKPDNRDIQAKVKNMTRYIRKLQQKQNI
;
A
#
# COMPACT_ATOMS: atom_id res chain seq x y z
N MET A 1 19.77 -6.39 23.63
CA MET A 1 18.52 -6.41 22.84
C MET A 1 18.61 -5.21 21.92
N GLY A 2 18.91 -5.47 20.65
CA GLY A 2 19.24 -4.43 19.67
C GLY A 2 17.99 -3.69 19.19
N CYS A 3 18.15 -2.53 18.53
CA CYS A 3 17.01 -1.82 17.94
C CYS A 3 16.27 -2.68 16.89
N GLU A 4 16.99 -3.58 16.21
CA GLU A 4 16.42 -4.53 15.24
C GLU A 4 15.38 -5.46 15.88
N ASP A 5 15.65 -5.95 17.09
CA ASP A 5 14.72 -6.80 17.85
C ASP A 5 13.41 -6.05 18.16
N VAL A 6 13.53 -4.76 18.52
CA VAL A 6 12.38 -3.91 18.89
C VAL A 6 11.51 -3.61 17.67
N VAL A 7 12.11 -3.27 16.53
CA VAL A 7 11.41 -3.01 15.27
C VAL A 7 10.61 -4.24 14.83
N GLN A 8 11.23 -5.42 14.87
CA GLN A 8 10.59 -6.65 14.47
C GLN A 8 9.38 -6.97 15.37
N VAL A 9 9.53 -6.88 16.70
CA VAL A 9 8.44 -7.12 17.65
C VAL A 9 7.28 -6.16 17.42
N LEU A 10 7.55 -4.85 17.25
CA LEU A 10 6.50 -3.85 17.01
C LEU A 10 5.77 -4.10 15.69
N LYS A 11 6.50 -4.48 14.63
CA LYS A 11 5.92 -4.86 13.34
C LYS A 11 5.01 -6.09 13.48
N GLU A 12 5.44 -7.14 14.18
CA GLU A 12 4.66 -8.37 14.37
C GLU A 12 3.41 -8.14 15.22
N GLN A 13 3.51 -7.33 16.27
CA GLN A 13 2.36 -6.87 17.04
C GLN A 13 1.39 -6.07 16.15
N GLY A 14 1.92 -5.18 15.31
CA GLY A 14 1.13 -4.42 14.34
C GLY A 14 0.38 -5.32 13.38
N ASN A 15 1.05 -6.34 12.83
CA ASN A 15 0.45 -7.35 11.95
C ASN A 15 -0.65 -8.14 12.68
N THR A 16 -0.44 -8.45 13.95
CA THR A 16 -1.42 -9.16 14.78
C THR A 16 -2.68 -8.33 15.00
N GLU A 17 -2.53 -7.06 15.35
CA GLU A 17 -3.66 -6.14 15.51
C GLU A 17 -4.37 -5.87 14.17
N TYR A 18 -3.63 -5.82 13.07
CA TYR A 18 -4.20 -5.69 11.72
C TYR A 18 -5.09 -6.90 11.38
N LYS A 19 -4.63 -8.13 11.65
CA LYS A 19 -5.44 -9.35 11.46
C LYS A 19 -6.71 -9.36 12.32
N LYS A 20 -6.67 -8.74 13.49
CA LYS A 20 -7.85 -8.52 14.36
C LYS A 20 -8.75 -7.36 13.91
N GLN A 21 -8.45 -6.74 12.76
CA GLN A 21 -9.11 -5.54 12.23
C GLN A 21 -9.00 -4.32 13.15
N ASN A 22 -8.09 -4.33 14.12
CA ASN A 22 -7.79 -3.19 14.97
C ASN A 22 -6.80 -2.25 14.28
N PHE A 23 -7.25 -1.62 13.20
CA PHE A 23 -6.39 -0.84 12.30
C PHE A 23 -5.77 0.39 13.00
N LEU A 24 -6.48 0.98 13.96
CA LEU A 24 -5.95 2.12 14.73
C LEU A 24 -4.71 1.70 15.53
N LYS A 25 -4.79 0.57 16.25
CA LYS A 25 -3.67 0.05 17.04
C LYS A 25 -2.54 -0.47 16.15
N ALA A 26 -2.88 -1.13 15.04
CA ALA A 26 -1.89 -1.54 14.05
C ALA A 26 -1.08 -0.35 13.52
N ALA A 27 -1.75 0.73 13.08
CA ALA A 27 -1.09 1.94 12.60
C ALA A 27 -0.22 2.62 13.66
N ALA A 28 -0.65 2.60 14.93
CA ALA A 28 0.15 3.12 16.04
C ALA A 28 1.43 2.30 16.27
N LEU A 29 1.34 0.96 16.21
CA LEU A 29 2.48 0.06 16.36
C LEU A 29 3.49 0.22 15.21
N TYR A 30 3.02 0.29 13.96
CA TYR A 30 3.90 0.59 12.82
C TYR A 30 4.53 1.97 12.94
N SER A 31 3.79 2.98 13.42
CA SER A 31 4.36 4.32 13.64
C SER A 31 5.45 4.33 14.69
N ARG A 32 5.35 3.48 15.73
CA ARG A 32 6.44 3.30 16.69
C ARG A 32 7.63 2.61 16.04
N ALA A 33 7.40 1.53 15.28
CA ALA A 33 8.47 0.83 14.57
C ALA A 33 9.23 1.74 13.59
N ILE A 34 8.52 2.65 12.89
CA ILE A 34 9.12 3.62 11.95
C ILE A 34 10.01 4.64 12.67
N LYS A 35 9.71 4.99 13.93
CA LYS A 35 10.59 5.88 14.71
C LYS A 35 11.93 5.22 15.03
N GLU A 36 11.92 3.90 15.22
CA GLU A 36 13.14 3.12 15.49
C GLU A 36 13.92 2.82 14.20
N ASP A 37 13.22 2.54 13.09
CA ASP A 37 13.82 2.29 11.78
C ASP A 37 13.05 3.03 10.66
N PRO A 38 13.41 4.30 10.37
CA PRO A 38 12.74 5.12 9.37
C PRO A 38 13.10 4.74 7.93
N ASN A 39 14.04 3.82 7.72
CA ASN A 39 14.44 3.37 6.38
C ASN A 39 13.76 2.07 5.96
N ASN A 40 12.83 1.56 6.78
CA ASN A 40 12.15 0.30 6.53
C ASN A 40 10.89 0.45 5.67
N ALA A 41 11.03 0.27 4.36
CA ALA A 41 9.90 0.35 3.42
C ALA A 41 8.72 -0.56 3.82
N VAL A 42 8.96 -1.71 4.47
CA VAL A 42 7.90 -2.64 4.89
C VAL A 42 6.96 -2.00 5.91
N LEU A 43 7.50 -1.21 6.84
CA LEU A 43 6.70 -0.56 7.87
C LEU A 43 5.76 0.50 7.27
N PHE A 44 6.26 1.28 6.31
CA PHE A 44 5.44 2.25 5.58
C PHE A 44 4.36 1.53 4.75
N SER A 45 4.70 0.46 4.02
CA SER A 45 3.71 -0.36 3.31
C SER A 45 2.59 -0.88 4.22
N ASN A 46 2.94 -1.40 5.40
CA ASN A 46 1.97 -1.94 6.35
C ASN A 46 1.12 -0.83 6.99
N ARG A 47 1.72 0.33 7.29
CA ARG A 47 0.99 1.47 7.84
C ARG A 47 0.07 2.12 6.79
N ALA A 48 0.50 2.22 5.53
CA ALA A 48 -0.34 2.68 4.42
C ALA A 48 -1.63 1.84 4.33
N GLU A 49 -1.51 0.51 4.40
CA GLU A 49 -2.67 -0.38 4.35
C GLU A 49 -3.62 -0.17 5.55
N ALA A 50 -3.09 -0.08 6.76
CA ALA A 50 -3.89 0.21 7.95
C ALA A 50 -4.58 1.58 7.89
N LEU A 51 -3.89 2.61 7.40
CA LEU A 51 -4.44 3.95 7.20
C LEU A 51 -5.54 3.97 6.14
N LEU A 52 -5.40 3.18 5.08
CA LEU A 52 -6.42 3.03 4.04
C LEU A 52 -7.71 2.41 4.62
N GLN A 53 -7.59 1.38 5.47
CA GLN A 53 -8.75 0.81 6.18
C GLN A 53 -9.43 1.83 7.11
N LEU A 54 -8.65 2.73 7.70
CA LEU A 54 -9.13 3.85 8.52
C LEU A 54 -9.64 5.06 7.71
N LYS A 55 -9.71 4.96 6.37
CA LYS A 55 -10.08 6.06 5.46
C LYS A 55 -9.18 7.30 5.58
N LYS A 56 -7.97 7.15 6.10
CA LYS A 56 -6.95 8.22 6.18
C LYS A 56 -6.14 8.27 4.88
N VAL A 57 -6.84 8.49 3.77
CA VAL A 57 -6.34 8.27 2.41
C VAL A 57 -5.09 9.09 2.09
N THR A 58 -5.06 10.37 2.45
CA THR A 58 -3.88 11.24 2.21
C THR A 58 -2.62 10.73 2.90
N LYS A 59 -2.74 10.26 4.16
CA LYS A 59 -1.59 9.71 4.90
C LYS A 59 -1.17 8.35 4.35
N ALA A 60 -2.12 7.54 3.90
CA ALA A 60 -1.83 6.28 3.24
C ALA A 60 -1.05 6.49 1.93
N LEU A 61 -1.37 7.55 1.17
CA LEU A 61 -0.64 7.89 -0.06
C LEU A 61 0.80 8.28 0.25
N GLN A 62 1.00 9.16 1.24
CA GLN A 62 2.34 9.55 1.69
C GLN A 62 3.19 8.34 2.11
N ASP A 63 2.62 7.40 2.86
CA ASP A 63 3.33 6.17 3.24
C ASP A 63 3.64 5.27 2.05
N ALA A 64 2.74 5.17 1.07
CA ALA A 64 3.01 4.41 -0.15
C ALA A 64 4.14 5.03 -0.99
N GLU A 65 4.20 6.36 -1.06
CA GLU A 65 5.26 7.09 -1.75
C GLU A 65 6.61 6.97 -1.03
N GLU A 66 6.64 7.06 0.30
CA GLU A 66 7.89 6.84 1.06
C GLU A 66 8.37 5.38 0.93
N CYS A 67 7.45 4.40 0.90
CA CYS A 67 7.78 3.01 0.62
C CYS A 67 8.49 2.85 -0.74
N ILE A 68 7.97 3.48 -1.80
CA ILE A 68 8.58 3.47 -3.15
C ILE A 68 9.93 4.17 -3.14
N LYS A 69 10.04 5.33 -2.47
CA LYS A 69 11.30 6.08 -2.37
C LYS A 69 12.40 5.29 -1.67
N LEU A 70 12.06 4.59 -0.58
CA LEU A 70 12.99 3.75 0.17
C LEU A 70 13.35 2.46 -0.58
N LYS A 71 12.40 1.90 -1.34
CA LYS A 71 12.59 0.64 -2.06
C LYS A 71 11.88 0.65 -3.42
N PRO A 72 12.48 1.26 -4.45
CA PRO A 72 11.85 1.46 -5.77
C PRO A 72 11.76 0.19 -6.60
N ASP A 73 12.45 -0.89 -6.23
CA ASP A 73 12.40 -2.19 -6.87
C ASP A 73 11.37 -3.14 -6.22
N TRP A 74 10.57 -2.64 -5.27
CA TRP A 74 9.62 -3.46 -4.52
C TRP A 74 8.17 -3.23 -4.94
N GLU A 75 7.56 -4.27 -5.48
CA GLU A 75 6.22 -4.23 -6.07
C GLU A 75 5.15 -3.75 -5.08
N LYS A 76 5.33 -4.02 -3.79
CA LYS A 76 4.32 -3.68 -2.78
C LYS A 76 4.15 -2.18 -2.60
N GLY A 77 5.19 -1.36 -2.77
CA GLY A 77 5.07 0.10 -2.68
C GLY A 77 4.11 0.64 -3.75
N TYR A 78 4.34 0.25 -5.00
CA TYR A 78 3.49 0.59 -6.14
C TYR A 78 2.08 0.02 -6.00
N PHE A 79 1.94 -1.22 -5.53
CA PHE A 79 0.63 -1.81 -5.28
C PHE A 79 -0.16 -1.02 -4.21
N ARG A 80 0.49 -0.62 -3.11
CA ARG A 80 -0.14 0.23 -2.08
C ARG A 80 -0.55 1.58 -2.64
N LYS A 81 0.30 2.22 -3.45
CA LYS A 81 -0.03 3.48 -4.14
C LYS A 81 -1.27 3.31 -5.04
N GLY A 82 -1.31 2.25 -5.85
CA GLY A 82 -2.47 1.92 -6.68
C GLY A 82 -3.76 1.72 -5.86
N SER A 83 -3.70 1.00 -4.75
CA SER A 83 -4.86 0.80 -3.86
C SER A 83 -5.36 2.09 -3.23
N VAL A 84 -4.45 2.98 -2.85
CA VAL A 84 -4.82 4.29 -2.29
C VAL A 84 -5.45 5.18 -3.37
N LEU A 85 -4.85 5.25 -4.56
CA LEU A 85 -5.39 6.03 -5.68
C LEU A 85 -6.74 5.50 -6.17
N GLU A 86 -6.93 4.17 -6.19
CA GLU A 86 -8.22 3.53 -6.44
C GLU A 86 -9.28 3.99 -5.44
N SER A 87 -8.95 4.11 -4.16
CA SER A 87 -9.87 4.64 -3.14
C SER A 87 -10.16 6.14 -3.26
N MET A 88 -9.33 6.88 -3.98
CA MET A 88 -9.53 8.29 -4.35
C MET A 88 -10.27 8.45 -5.67
N GLU A 89 -10.69 7.35 -6.30
CA GLU A 89 -11.29 7.34 -7.64
C GLU A 89 -10.37 7.87 -8.75
N ARG A 90 -9.05 7.95 -8.48
CA ARG A 90 -8.01 8.33 -9.44
C ARG A 90 -7.59 7.11 -10.25
N TYR A 91 -8.54 6.56 -11.02
CA TYR A 91 -8.41 5.23 -11.61
C TYR A 91 -7.26 5.10 -12.63
N ALA A 92 -7.04 6.12 -13.47
CA ALA A 92 -5.93 6.09 -14.45
C ALA A 92 -4.57 5.98 -13.75
N GLU A 93 -4.34 6.82 -12.74
CA GLU A 93 -3.10 6.80 -11.96
C GLU A 93 -2.97 5.54 -11.10
N ALA A 94 -4.09 4.98 -10.63
CA ALA A 94 -4.10 3.69 -9.95
C ALA A 94 -3.67 2.56 -10.89
N LEU A 95 -4.15 2.57 -12.15
CA LEU A 95 -3.74 1.61 -13.17
C LEU A 95 -2.24 1.69 -13.43
N GLU A 96 -1.71 2.89 -13.66
CA GLU A 96 -0.27 3.10 -13.86
C GLU A 96 0.54 2.51 -12.71
N ALA A 97 0.16 2.81 -11.46
CA ALA A 97 0.83 2.25 -10.28
C ALA A 97 0.75 0.71 -10.23
N TYR A 98 -0.38 0.11 -10.56
CA TYR A 98 -0.51 -1.36 -10.63
C TYR A 98 0.31 -1.97 -11.77
N GLU A 99 0.41 -1.31 -12.92
CA GLU A 99 1.23 -1.74 -14.05
C GLU A 99 2.72 -1.68 -13.72
N HIS A 100 3.17 -0.65 -13.00
CA HIS A 100 4.52 -0.61 -12.44
C HIS A 100 4.77 -1.75 -11.43
N ALA A 101 3.82 -2.04 -10.54
CA ALA A 101 3.94 -3.19 -9.64
C ALA A 101 4.02 -4.52 -10.44
N ALA A 102 3.28 -4.62 -11.54
CA ALA A 102 3.25 -5.80 -12.41
C ALA A 102 4.56 -5.97 -13.18
N SER A 103 5.21 -4.90 -13.62
CA SER A 103 6.50 -4.97 -14.31
C SER A 103 7.62 -5.44 -13.38
N LEU A 104 7.58 -5.06 -12.10
CA LEU A 104 8.51 -5.55 -11.08
C LEU A 104 8.27 -7.02 -10.70
N LYS A 105 7.02 -7.48 -10.74
CA LYS A 105 6.65 -8.85 -10.37
C LYS A 105 5.57 -9.44 -11.29
N PRO A 106 5.94 -9.83 -12.52
CA PRO A 106 4.98 -10.25 -13.54
C PRO A 106 4.19 -11.51 -13.16
N ASP A 107 4.78 -12.41 -12.39
CA ASP A 107 4.15 -13.68 -11.99
C ASP A 107 3.15 -13.55 -10.83
N ASN A 108 3.02 -12.36 -10.25
CA ASN A 108 2.08 -12.14 -9.15
C ASN A 108 0.64 -12.01 -9.67
N ARG A 109 -0.13 -13.10 -9.52
CA ARG A 109 -1.52 -13.20 -9.95
C ARG A 109 -2.43 -12.10 -9.37
N ASP A 110 -2.19 -11.67 -8.14
CA ASP A 110 -3.03 -10.64 -7.50
C ASP A 110 -2.83 -9.27 -8.16
N ILE A 111 -1.58 -8.94 -8.52
CA ILE A 111 -1.25 -7.71 -9.21
C ILE A 111 -1.84 -7.72 -10.63
N GLN A 112 -1.68 -8.83 -11.35
CA GLN A 112 -2.26 -9.00 -12.69
C GLN A 112 -3.79 -8.90 -12.67
N ALA A 113 -4.43 -9.49 -11.66
CA ALA A 113 -5.87 -9.37 -11.47
C ALA A 113 -6.28 -7.91 -11.23
N LYS A 114 -5.52 -7.16 -10.41
CA LYS A 114 -5.76 -5.72 -10.18
C LYS A 114 -5.63 -4.90 -11.46
N VAL A 115 -4.56 -5.07 -12.23
CA VAL A 115 -4.39 -4.39 -13.54
C VAL A 115 -5.58 -4.69 -14.45
N LYS A 116 -5.88 -5.97 -14.69
CA LYS A 116 -6.97 -6.39 -15.59
C LYS A 116 -8.33 -5.84 -15.17
N ASN A 117 -8.64 -5.88 -13.88
CA ASN A 117 -9.90 -5.37 -13.35
C ASN A 117 -9.99 -3.84 -13.49
N MET A 118 -8.89 -3.14 -13.20
CA MET A 118 -8.81 -1.69 -13.32
C MET A 118 -8.94 -1.23 -14.78
N THR A 119 -8.22 -1.84 -15.71
CA THR A 119 -8.34 -1.55 -17.15
C THR A 119 -9.77 -1.74 -17.65
N ARG A 120 -10.42 -2.85 -17.27
CA ARG A 120 -11.82 -3.11 -17.63
C ARG A 120 -12.76 -2.05 -17.05
N TYR A 121 -12.51 -1.62 -15.82
CA TYR A 121 -13.33 -0.62 -15.14
C TYR A 121 -13.22 0.76 -15.81
N ILE A 122 -11.99 1.22 -16.09
CA ILE A 122 -11.74 2.48 -16.79
C ILE A 122 -12.42 2.49 -18.18
N ARG A 123 -12.30 1.40 -18.94
CA ARG A 123 -12.97 1.27 -20.23
C ARG A 123 -14.49 1.43 -20.13
N LYS A 124 -15.10 0.86 -19.09
CA LYS A 124 -16.55 1.01 -18.85
C LYS A 124 -16.93 2.45 -18.50
N LEU A 125 -16.11 3.16 -17.72
CA LEU A 125 -16.34 4.56 -17.38
C LEU A 125 -16.29 5.45 -18.63
N GLN A 126 -15.30 5.25 -19.49
CA GLN A 126 -15.18 5.98 -20.77
C GLN A 126 -16.38 5.74 -21.68
N GLN A 127 -16.86 4.50 -21.76
CA GLN A 127 -18.05 4.17 -22.55
C GLN A 127 -19.32 4.86 -22.01
N LYS A 128 -19.46 4.98 -20.69
CA LYS A 128 -20.62 5.67 -20.07
C LYS A 128 -20.61 7.18 -20.26
N GLN A 129 -19.44 7.78 -20.45
CA GLN A 129 -19.31 9.23 -20.67
C GLN A 129 -19.56 9.64 -22.13
N ASN A 130 -19.57 8.67 -23.05
CA ASN A 130 -19.77 8.87 -24.49
C ASN A 130 -21.20 8.56 -24.96
N ILE A 131 -22.16 8.44 -24.04
CA ILE A 131 -23.60 8.18 -24.27
C ILE A 131 -24.38 9.27 -23.57
#